data_AF-A0A820LY64-F1
#
_entry.id   AF-A0A820LY64-F1
#
_cell.length_a   1.000
_cell.length_b   1.000
_cell.length_c   1.000
_cell.angle_alpha   90.00
_cell.angle_beta   90.00
_cell.angle_gamma   90.00
#
_symmetry.space_group_name_H-M   'P 1'
#
loop_
_entity.id
_entity.type
_entity.pdbx_description
1 polymer ?
#
loop_
_entity_poly.entity_id
_entity_poly.type
_entity_poly.pdbx_seq_one_letter_code
_entity_poly.pdbx_strand_id
1 'polypeptide(L)'
;MATTTTDKSLCDVCRNHFGDHRQELNQQLDEVEVTRNLLRQALTDEAKQLLLQHTAIHITDIEIQLNKLTDQLRQSHQNNDFVETDLHRWKKQFIQLTDELGKPPNITIQQGSESLVKKNSVDIST
;
A
#
# COMPACT_ATOMS: atom_id res chain seq x y z
N MET A 1 -30.22 37.90 -42.72
CA MET A 1 -31.35 36.95 -42.59
C MET A 1 -30.82 35.75 -41.84
N ALA A 2 -31.21 35.58 -40.58
CA ALA A 2 -30.78 34.47 -39.75
C ALA A 2 -31.78 33.32 -39.90
N THR A 3 -31.34 32.18 -40.44
CA THR A 3 -32.11 30.94 -40.42
C THR A 3 -31.62 30.12 -39.23
N THR A 4 -32.35 30.23 -38.12
CA THR A 4 -32.22 29.33 -36.97
C THR A 4 -32.82 27.97 -37.34
N THR A 5 -31.99 27.06 -37.84
CA THR A 5 -32.39 25.66 -37.94
C THR A 5 -32.14 25.02 -36.59
N THR A 6 -33.16 25.14 -35.73
CA THR A 6 -33.28 24.38 -34.49
C THR A 6 -33.12 22.89 -34.77
N ASP A 7 -32.13 22.32 -34.10
CA ASP A 7 -31.99 20.95 -33.64
C ASP A 7 -33.35 20.27 -33.35
N LYS A 8 -33.98 19.72 -34.40
CA LYS A 8 -35.32 19.12 -34.35
C LYS A 8 -35.31 17.67 -34.84
N SER A 9 -34.18 16.97 -34.72
CA SER A 9 -34.12 15.53 -35.01
C SER A 9 -33.76 14.66 -33.82
N LEU A 10 -33.68 15.21 -32.60
CA LEU A 10 -33.26 14.43 -31.43
C LEU A 10 -34.39 13.79 -30.60
N CYS A 11 -35.68 13.96 -30.92
CA CYS A 11 -36.72 13.54 -29.97
C CYS A 11 -38.08 13.10 -30.54
N ASP A 12 -38.09 12.17 -31.51
CA ASP A 12 -39.27 11.31 -31.73
C ASP A 12 -38.92 9.81 -31.57
N VAL A 13 -37.68 9.42 -31.88
CA VAL A 13 -37.19 8.04 -31.74
C VAL A 13 -36.99 7.64 -30.26
N CYS A 14 -36.50 8.55 -29.42
CA CYS A 14 -36.25 8.27 -27.99
C CYS A 14 -37.52 7.97 -27.17
N ARG A 15 -38.71 8.39 -27.62
CA ARG A 15 -39.96 8.16 -26.88
C ARG A 15 -40.39 6.68 -26.89
N ASN A 16 -40.05 5.95 -27.96
CA ASN A 16 -40.35 4.52 -28.11
C ASN A 16 -39.21 3.60 -27.63
N HIS A 17 -37.99 4.12 -27.48
CA HIS A 17 -36.80 3.38 -27.02
C HIS A 17 -36.36 3.72 -25.60
N PHE A 18 -37.16 4.49 -24.85
CA PHE A 18 -36.86 4.88 -23.46
C PHE A 18 -36.61 3.67 -22.54
N GLY A 19 -37.37 2.58 -22.74
CA GLY A 19 -37.17 1.33 -22.01
C GLY A 19 -35.80 0.71 -22.26
N ASP A 20 -35.40 0.66 -23.53
CA ASP A 20 -34.11 0.10 -23.97
C ASP A 20 -32.94 0.93 -23.43
N HIS A 21 -32.99 2.26 -23.56
CA HIS A 21 -31.96 3.15 -23.02
C HIS A 21 -31.84 3.06 -21.49
N ARG A 22 -32.96 2.94 -20.78
CA ARG A 22 -32.95 2.75 -19.33
C ARG A 22 -32.33 1.42 -18.95
N GLN A 23 -32.63 0.35 -19.70
CA GLN A 23 -32.03 -0.96 -19.48
C GLN A 23 -30.52 -0.93 -19.74
N GLU A 24 -30.09 -0.29 -20.82
CA GLU A 24 -28.69 -0.11 -21.16
C GLU A 24 -27.93 0.66 -20.07
N LEU A 25 -28.51 1.76 -19.56
CA LEU A 25 -27.92 2.53 -18.47
C LEU A 25 -27.82 1.73 -17.17
N ASN A 26 -28.84 0.94 -16.84
CA ASN A 26 -28.78 0.05 -15.66
C ASN A 26 -27.69 -1.01 -15.83
N GLN A 27 -27.53 -1.57 -17.02
CA GLN A 27 -26.49 -2.55 -17.29
C GLN A 27 -25.09 -1.95 -17.19
N GLN A 28 -24.89 -0.74 -17.73
CA GLN A 28 -23.64 0.00 -17.56
C GLN A 28 -23.36 0.33 -16.09
N LEU A 29 -24.39 0.68 -15.31
CA LEU A 29 -24.24 0.92 -13.88
C LEU A 29 -23.81 -0.35 -13.15
N ASP A 30 -24.45 -1.49 -13.41
CA ASP A 30 -24.10 -2.78 -12.83
C ASP A 30 -22.64 -3.16 -13.14
N GLU A 31 -22.18 -2.95 -14.38
CA GLU A 31 -20.79 -3.19 -14.79
C GLU A 31 -19.80 -2.28 -14.05
N VAL A 32 -20.15 -1.01 -13.85
CA VAL A 32 -19.34 -0.06 -13.07
C VAL A 32 -19.26 -0.50 -11.61
N GLU A 33 -20.37 -0.97 -11.02
CA GLU A 33 -20.39 -1.44 -9.64
C GLU A 33 -19.53 -2.68 -9.44
N VAL A 34 -19.63 -3.66 -10.35
CA VAL A 34 -18.79 -4.86 -10.35
C VAL A 34 -17.32 -4.46 -10.47
N THR A 35 -16.99 -3.60 -11.43
CA THR A 35 -15.61 -3.14 -11.66
C THR A 35 -15.04 -2.43 -10.43
N ARG A 36 -15.82 -1.53 -9.81
CA ARG A 36 -15.45 -0.85 -8.56
C ARG A 36 -15.16 -1.85 -7.44
N ASN A 37 -16.00 -2.87 -7.29
CA ASN A 37 -15.84 -3.87 -6.24
C ASN A 37 -14.56 -4.71 -6.45
N LEU A 38 -14.29 -5.12 -7.70
CA LEU A 38 -13.06 -5.83 -8.06
C LEU A 38 -11.82 -4.98 -7.81
N LEU A 39 -11.85 -3.69 -8.20
CA LEU A 39 -10.74 -2.78 -7.94
C LEU A 39 -10.49 -2.60 -6.44
N ARG A 40 -11.56 -2.42 -5.65
CA ARG A 40 -11.45 -2.30 -4.19
C ARG A 40 -10.82 -3.54 -3.57
N GLN A 41 -11.22 -4.72 -4.02
CA GLN A 41 -10.66 -5.98 -3.56
C GLN A 41 -9.18 -6.11 -3.93
N ALA A 42 -8.83 -5.86 -5.20
CA ALA A 42 -7.44 -5.92 -5.67
C ALA A 42 -6.53 -4.97 -4.87
N LEU A 43 -6.95 -3.72 -4.65
CA LEU A 43 -6.20 -2.75 -3.84
C LEU A 43 -6.03 -3.20 -2.39
N THR A 44 -7.08 -3.78 -1.81
CA THR A 44 -7.02 -4.29 -0.43
C THR A 44 -6.05 -5.46 -0.32
N ASP A 45 -6.06 -6.36 -1.29
CA ASP A 45 -5.19 -7.53 -1.29
C ASP A 45 -3.74 -7.16 -1.56
N GLU A 46 -3.49 -6.22 -2.49
CA GLU A 46 -2.14 -5.66 -2.72
C GLU A 46 -1.59 -4.98 -1.46
N ALA A 47 -2.37 -4.14 -0.80
CA ALA A 47 -1.96 -3.48 0.43
C ALA A 47 -1.61 -4.48 1.54
N LYS A 48 -2.41 -5.55 1.70
CA LYS A 48 -2.12 -6.62 2.66
C LYS A 48 -0.83 -7.37 2.31
N GLN A 49 -0.60 -7.68 1.03
CA GLN A 49 0.62 -8.37 0.60
C GLN A 49 1.86 -7.53 0.85
N LEU A 50 1.82 -6.24 0.51
CA LEU A 50 2.90 -5.30 0.80
C LEU A 50 3.17 -5.20 2.31
N LEU A 51 2.12 -5.08 3.13
CA LEU A 51 2.22 -5.07 4.59
C LEU A 51 2.89 -6.33 5.13
N LEU A 52 2.47 -7.50 4.67
CA LEU A 52 3.03 -8.79 5.09
C LEU A 52 4.50 -8.91 4.69
N GLN A 53 4.83 -8.54 3.45
CA GLN A 53 6.20 -8.59 2.95
C GLN A 53 7.13 -7.66 3.75
N HIS A 54 6.73 -6.40 3.95
CA HIS A 54 7.53 -5.45 4.70
C HIS A 54 7.68 -5.85 6.17
N THR A 55 6.62 -6.38 6.78
CA THR A 55 6.68 -6.88 8.16
C THR A 55 7.64 -8.06 8.28
N ALA A 56 7.59 -9.00 7.33
CA ALA A 56 8.50 -10.15 7.31
C ALA A 56 9.96 -9.72 7.18
N ILE A 57 10.26 -8.81 6.24
CA ILE A 57 11.62 -8.27 6.05
C ILE A 57 12.11 -7.60 7.35
N HIS A 58 11.28 -6.75 7.95
CA HIS A 58 11.65 -6.04 9.17
C HIS A 58 11.94 -6.99 10.35
N ILE A 59 11.11 -8.04 10.50
CA ILE A 59 11.35 -9.09 11.51
C ILE A 59 12.69 -9.79 11.25
N THR A 60 12.96 -10.20 10.00
CA THR A 60 14.21 -10.85 9.64
C THR A 60 15.42 -9.96 9.93
N ASP A 61 15.34 -8.66 9.67
CA ASP A 61 16.43 -7.72 9.99
C ASP A 61 16.69 -7.63 11.50
N ILE A 62 15.63 -7.55 12.31
CA ILE A 62 15.75 -7.56 13.78
C ILE A 62 16.38 -8.88 14.26
N GLU A 63 15.96 -10.02 13.71
CA GLU A 63 16.53 -11.34 14.03
C GLU A 63 18.04 -11.41 13.72
N ILE A 64 18.46 -10.92 12.55
CA ILE A 64 19.88 -10.85 12.16
C ILE A 64 20.67 -10.00 13.17
N GLN A 65 20.14 -8.85 13.57
CA GLN A 65 20.80 -7.97 14.51
C GLN A 65 20.89 -8.58 15.92
N LEU A 66 19.84 -9.25 16.39
CA LEU A 66 19.83 -9.96 17.67
C LEU A 66 20.84 -11.12 17.69
N ASN A 67 20.92 -11.89 16.61
CA ASN A 67 21.90 -12.96 16.47
C ASN A 67 23.32 -12.42 16.52
N LYS A 68 23.61 -11.33 15.78
CA LYS A 68 24.91 -10.66 15.80
C LYS A 68 25.28 -10.19 17.21
N LEU A 69 24.35 -9.57 17.93
CA LEU A 69 24.59 -9.11 19.30
C LEU A 69 24.88 -10.30 20.24
N THR A 70 24.13 -11.38 20.09
CA THR A 70 24.31 -12.62 20.86
C THR A 70 25.69 -13.24 20.61
N ASP A 71 26.14 -13.27 19.36
CA ASP A 71 27.45 -13.81 19.01
C ASP A 71 28.59 -12.95 19.55
N GLN A 72 28.45 -11.61 19.50
CA GLN A 72 29.42 -10.69 20.12
C GLN A 72 29.53 -10.91 21.63
N LEU A 73 28.40 -11.06 22.33
CA LEU A 73 28.37 -11.35 23.76
C LEU A 73 29.07 -12.67 24.10
N ARG A 74 28.81 -13.72 23.31
CA ARG A 74 29.45 -15.03 23.50
C ARG A 74 30.95 -14.98 23.28
N GLN A 75 31.40 -14.33 22.20
CA GLN A 75 32.82 -14.21 21.87
C GLN A 75 33.57 -13.44 22.95
N SER A 76 33.02 -12.33 23.43
CA SER A 76 33.69 -11.54 24.45
C SER A 76 33.79 -12.27 25.80
N HIS A 77 32.74 -13.02 26.18
CA HIS A 77 32.80 -13.90 27.34
C HIS A 77 33.89 -14.99 27.19
N GLN A 78 34.06 -15.55 26.00
CA GLN A 78 35.10 -16.56 25.73
C GLN A 78 36.51 -15.97 25.73
N ASN A 79 36.67 -14.76 25.20
CA ASN A 79 37.96 -14.08 25.09
C ASN A 79 38.40 -13.39 26.38
N ASN A 80 37.50 -13.24 27.36
CA ASN A 80 37.73 -12.49 28.61
C ASN A 80 38.25 -11.05 28.35
N ASP A 81 37.85 -10.45 27.22
CA ASP A 81 38.28 -9.15 26.70
C ASP A 81 37.29 -8.02 27.03
N PHE A 82 36.42 -8.28 27.99
CA PHE A 82 35.29 -7.43 28.37
C PHE A 82 35.73 -6.12 29.04
N VAL A 83 35.30 -4.99 28.48
CA VAL A 83 35.42 -3.68 29.13
C VAL A 83 34.06 -2.96 29.25
N GLU A 84 33.95 -2.05 30.21
CA GLU A 84 32.69 -1.37 30.56
C GLU A 84 32.07 -0.59 29.38
N THR A 85 32.88 -0.14 28.44
CA THR A 85 32.42 0.50 27.19
C THR A 85 31.65 -0.46 26.28
N ASP A 86 31.96 -1.76 26.30
CA ASP A 86 31.27 -2.77 25.50
C ASP A 86 29.90 -3.09 26.07
N LEU A 87 29.80 -3.23 27.39
CA LEU A 87 28.52 -3.34 28.10
C LEU A 87 27.57 -2.21 27.78
N HIS A 88 28.09 -0.97 27.87
CA HIS A 88 27.26 0.20 27.63
C HIS A 88 26.74 0.21 26.19
N ARG A 89 27.60 -0.14 25.22
CA ARG A 89 27.23 -0.25 23.81
C ARG A 89 26.17 -1.33 23.58
N TRP A 90 26.36 -2.54 24.09
CA TRP A 90 25.39 -3.63 23.93
C TRP A 90 24.06 -3.34 24.60
N LYS A 91 24.08 -2.73 25.79
CA LYS A 91 22.86 -2.29 26.47
C LYS A 91 22.09 -1.29 25.61
N LYS A 92 22.77 -0.33 25.01
CA LYS A 92 22.16 0.65 24.09
C LYS A 92 21.55 -0.05 22.86
N GLN A 93 22.29 -0.97 22.24
CA GLN A 93 21.80 -1.72 21.07
C GLN A 93 20.59 -2.59 21.41
N PHE A 94 20.59 -3.24 22.58
CA PHE A 94 19.48 -4.05 23.04
C PHE A 94 18.21 -3.21 23.28
N ILE A 95 18.34 -2.05 23.92
CA ILE A 95 17.22 -1.11 24.13
C ILE A 95 16.68 -0.64 22.77
N GLN A 96 17.56 -0.29 21.84
CA GLN A 96 17.15 0.13 20.49
C GLN A 96 16.36 -0.97 19.76
N LEU A 97 16.85 -2.22 19.77
CA LEU A 97 16.15 -3.34 19.14
C LEU A 97 14.80 -3.63 19.80
N THR A 98 14.71 -3.44 21.12
CA THR A 98 13.46 -3.58 21.86
C THR A 98 12.44 -2.52 21.44
N ASP A 99 12.90 -1.27 21.28
CA ASP A 99 12.06 -0.16 20.82
C ASP A 99 11.63 -0.32 19.35
N GLU A 100 12.51 -0.84 18.49
CA GLU A 100 12.21 -1.12 17.08
C GLU A 100 11.20 -2.26 16.94
N LEU A 101 11.33 -3.33 17.74
CA LEU A 101 10.35 -4.42 17.78
C LEU A 101 8.94 -3.93 18.18
N GLY A 102 8.86 -2.91 19.02
CA GLY A 102 7.60 -2.30 19.47
C GLY A 102 6.95 -1.33 18.47
N LYS A 103 7.63 -0.99 17.36
CA LYS A 103 7.15 -0.02 16.38
C LYS A 103 6.79 -0.71 15.07
N PRO A 104 5.54 -0.66 14.61
CA PRO A 104 5.23 -1.14 13.27
C PRO A 104 5.91 -0.24 12.22
N PRO A 105 6.25 -0.78 11.03
CA PRO A 105 6.74 0.03 9.92
C PRO A 105 5.74 1.14 9.56
N ASN A 106 6.20 2.40 9.51
CA ASN A 106 5.39 3.52 9.05
C ASN A 106 5.17 3.42 7.53
N ILE A 107 4.05 2.83 7.11
CA ILE A 107 3.72 2.69 5.69
C ILE A 107 2.80 3.85 5.30
N THR A 108 3.30 4.73 4.43
CA THR A 108 2.53 5.82 3.85
C THR A 108 2.10 5.41 2.44
N ILE A 109 0.81 5.17 2.24
CA ILE A 109 0.24 4.88 0.91
C ILE A 109 -0.24 6.21 0.32
N GLN A 110 0.49 6.76 -0.65
CA GLN A 110 0.08 7.97 -1.36
C GLN A 110 -0.61 7.58 -2.66
N GLN A 111 -1.82 8.10 -2.87
CA GLN A 111 -2.56 7.94 -4.12
C GLN A 111 -2.09 9.02 -5.09
N GLY A 112 -1.32 8.63 -6.12
CA GLY A 112 -0.90 9.54 -7.18
C GLY A 112 -2.09 10.16 -7.89
N SER A 113 -2.15 11.49 -7.95
CA SER A 113 -3.21 12.23 -8.64
C SER A 113 -2.96 12.28 -10.14
N GLU A 114 -3.05 11.14 -10.83
CA GLU A 114 -2.96 11.08 -12.30
C GLU A 114 -3.95 10.11 -12.94
N SER A 115 -5.20 10.56 -13.14
CA SER A 115 -6.26 9.90 -13.94
C SER A 115 -6.66 8.48 -13.51
N LEU A 116 -7.89 8.07 -13.85
CA LEU A 116 -8.54 6.83 -13.37
C LEU A 116 -7.76 5.53 -13.64
N VAL A 117 -6.71 5.56 -14.47
CA VAL A 117 -5.77 4.45 -14.67
C VAL A 117 -4.36 5.00 -14.93
N LYS A 118 -3.52 5.17 -13.90
CA LYS A 118 -2.05 5.19 -14.10
C LYS A 118 -1.24 4.62 -12.93
N LYS A 119 -0.36 3.70 -13.36
CA LYS A 119 0.91 3.21 -12.81
C LYS A 119 1.45 3.95 -11.58
N ASN A 120 1.48 3.26 -10.45
CA ASN A 120 2.11 3.74 -9.22
C ASN A 120 3.64 3.73 -9.35
N SER A 121 4.27 4.81 -8.90
CA SER A 121 5.72 4.91 -8.66
C SER A 121 5.93 5.03 -7.16
N VAL A 122 6.88 4.27 -6.62
CA VAL A 122 7.14 4.18 -5.18
C VAL A 122 8.45 4.91 -4.89
N ASP A 123 8.38 5.96 -4.08
CA ASP A 123 9.56 6.64 -3.52
C ASP A 123 9.71 6.28 -2.04
N ILE A 124 10.92 5.84 -1.67
CA ILE A 124 11.29 5.48 -0.30
C ILE A 124 12.27 6.54 0.20
N SER A 125 11.94 7.23 1.29
CA SER A 125 12.89 8.08 2.01
C SER A 125 13.41 7.34 3.24
N THR A 126 14.73 7.14 3.27
CA THR A 126 15.54 6.57 4.37
C THR A 126 15.78 7.55 5.49
#